data_AF-A0A1V9EWW8-F1
#
_entry.id   AF-A0A1V9EWW8-F1
#
_cell.length_a   1.000
_cell.length_b   1.000
_cell.length_c   1.000
_cell.angle_alpha   90.00
_cell.angle_beta   90.00
_cell.angle_gamma   90.00
#
_symmetry.space_group_name_H-M   'P 1'
#
loop_
_entity.id
_entity.type
_entity.pdbx_description
1 polymer ?
#
loop_
_entity_poly.entity_id
_entity_poly.type
_entity_poly.pdbx_seq_one_letter_code
_entity_poly.pdbx_strand_id
1 'polypeptide(L)' 'MGRGSLILTALLLLFFIVPADLLAQCSICTRTAAQLGERPAKALNAGIIYLGLTPFVIIGYIGYRWWQNNKIED' A
#
# COMPACT_ATOMS: atom_id res chain seq x y z
N MET A 1 -0.19 -22.54 16.82
CA MET A 1 -0.92 -21.35 16.31
C MET A 1 -2.40 -21.57 16.55
N GLY A 2 -3.03 -20.75 17.41
CA GLY A 2 -4.44 -20.96 17.80
C GLY A 2 -5.42 -20.76 16.63
N ARG A 3 -6.59 -21.40 16.69
CA ARG A 3 -7.66 -21.29 15.66
C ARG A 3 -8.02 -19.83 15.34
N GLY A 4 -7.98 -18.94 16.34
CA GLY A 4 -8.20 -17.50 16.14
C GLY A 4 -7.12 -16.80 15.31
N SER A 5 -5.85 -17.23 15.44
CA SER A 5 -4.75 -16.68 14.65
C SER A 5 -4.90 -17.05 13.17
N LEU A 6 -5.34 -18.26 12.85
CA LEU A 6 -5.58 -18.68 11.47
C LEU A 6 -6.73 -17.91 10.81
N ILE A 7 -7.81 -17.63 11.55
CA ILE A 7 -8.95 -16.85 11.05
C ILE A 7 -8.52 -15.40 10.77
N LEU A 8 -7.75 -14.79 11.68
CA LEU A 8 -7.20 -13.44 11.48
C LEU A 8 -6.27 -13.37 10.26
N THR A 9 -5.38 -14.35 10.08
CA THR A 9 -4.49 -14.39 8.90
C THR A 9 -5.29 -14.57 7.60
N ALA A 10 -6.33 -15.42 7.59
CA ALA A 10 -7.19 -15.62 6.43
C ALA A 10 -7.98 -14.35 6.06
N LEU A 11 -8.52 -13.63 7.04
CA LEU A 11 -9.23 -12.37 6.81
C LEU A 11 -8.30 -11.27 6.26
N LEU A 12 -7.08 -11.18 6.78
CA LEU A 12 -6.05 -10.28 6.26
C LEU A 12 -5.70 -10.58 4.81
N LEU A 13 -5.49 -11.86 4.47
CA LEU A 13 -5.22 -12.28 3.09
C LEU A 13 -6.40 -11.95 2.16
N LEU A 14 -7.64 -12.19 2.60
CA LEU A 14 -8.84 -11.88 1.83
C LEU A 14 -8.95 -10.36 1.54
N PHE A 15 -8.59 -9.51 2.51
CA PHE A 15 -8.60 -8.06 2.36
C PHE A 15 -7.64 -7.57 1.25
N PHE A 16 -6.49 -8.21 1.07
CA PHE A 16 -5.51 -7.82 0.04
C PHE A 16 -5.83 -8.34 -1.38
N ILE A 17 -6.80 -9.24 -1.54
CA ILE A 17 -7.15 -9.83 -2.85
C ILE A 17 -8.27 -9.02 -3.56
N VAL A 18 -8.99 -8.17 -2.83
CA VAL A 18 -10.07 -7.36 -3.41
C VAL A 18 -9.48 -6.29 -4.34
N PRO A 19 -9.84 -6.26 -5.64
CA PRO A 19 -9.40 -5.20 -6.53
C PRO A 19 -10.01 -3.87 -6.05
N ALA A 20 -9.15 -2.93 -5.64
CA ALA A 20 -9.58 -1.59 -5.32
C ALA A 20 -9.68 -0.79 -6.63
N ASP A 21 -10.89 -0.36 -7.01
CA ASP A 21 -11.02 0.76 -7.95
C ASP A 21 -10.41 2.00 -7.29
N LEU A 22 -9.17 2.29 -7.65
CA LEU A 22 -8.37 3.34 -7.03
C LEU A 22 -8.81 4.72 -7.54
N LEU A 23 -9.92 5.22 -7.00
CA LEU A 23 -10.22 6.64 -7.03
C LEU A 23 -9.16 7.37 -6.18
N ALA A 24 -8.58 8.44 -6.72
CA ALA A 24 -7.64 9.26 -5.96
C ALA A 24 -8.34 9.78 -4.69
N GLN A 25 -7.78 9.46 -3.51
CA GLN A 25 -8.38 9.79 -2.21
C GLN A 25 -8.08 11.24 -1.77
N CYS A 26 -7.09 11.90 -2.38
CA CYS A 26 -6.77 13.31 -2.13
C CYS A 26 -7.64 14.25 -2.98
N SER A 27 -8.34 15.20 -2.34
CA SER A 27 -9.25 16.14 -3.01
C SER A 27 -8.60 16.96 -4.13
N ILE A 28 -7.33 17.34 -3.95
CA ILE A 28 -6.54 18.04 -4.99
C ILE A 28 -6.29 17.12 -6.19
N CYS A 29 -5.90 15.86 -5.95
CA CYS A 29 -5.60 14.90 -6.99
C CYS A 29 -6.83 14.54 -7.82
N THR A 30 -7.98 14.40 -7.18
CA THR A 30 -9.27 14.15 -7.85
C THR A 30 -9.64 15.30 -8.78
N ARG A 31 -9.46 16.55 -8.30
CA ARG A 31 -9.74 17.76 -9.10
C ARG A 31 -8.80 17.89 -10.28
N THR A 32 -7.51 17.64 -10.08
CA THR A 32 -6.52 17.66 -11.16
C THR A 32 -6.82 16.57 -12.18
N ALA A 33 -7.03 15.32 -11.78
CA ALA A 33 -7.35 14.21 -12.70
C ALA A 33 -8.56 14.52 -13.61
N ALA A 34 -9.60 15.15 -13.06
CA ALA A 34 -10.80 15.54 -13.81
C ALA A 34 -10.52 16.54 -14.95
N GLN A 35 -9.43 17.30 -14.88
CA GLN A 35 -9.04 18.30 -15.88
C GLN A 35 -8.10 17.73 -16.96
N LEU A 36 -7.48 16.56 -16.75
CA LEU A 36 -6.44 16.05 -17.64
C LEU A 36 -6.96 15.18 -18.80
N GLY A 37 -8.20 14.70 -18.76
CA GLY A 37 -8.70 13.71 -19.72
C GLY A 37 -8.16 12.30 -19.44
N GLU A 38 -8.75 11.28 -20.08
CA GLU A 38 -8.66 9.86 -19.67
C GLU A 38 -7.23 9.32 -19.50
N ARG A 39 -6.39 9.41 -20.54
CA ARG A 39 -5.04 8.82 -20.55
C ARG A 39 -4.10 9.43 -19.49
N PRO A 40 -3.93 10.77 -19.43
CA PRO A 40 -3.08 11.38 -18.40
C PRO A 40 -3.69 11.32 -16.99
N ALA A 41 -5.02 11.29 -16.82
CA ALA A 41 -5.64 11.05 -15.51
C ALA A 41 -5.29 9.66 -14.96
N LYS A 42 -5.28 8.63 -15.82
CA LYS A 42 -4.84 7.27 -15.44
C LYS A 42 -3.37 7.22 -15.05
N ALA A 43 -2.50 7.93 -15.80
CA ALA A 43 -1.08 8.04 -15.47
C ALA A 43 -0.85 8.75 -14.12
N LEU A 44 -1.63 9.81 -13.83
CA LEU A 44 -1.59 10.52 -12.56
C LEU A 44 -1.94 9.61 -11.37
N ASN A 45 -3.01 8.81 -11.48
CA ASN A 45 -3.40 7.87 -10.43
C ASN A 45 -2.32 6.81 -10.16
N ALA A 46 -1.68 6.29 -11.21
CA ALA A 46 -0.55 5.38 -11.05
C ALA A 46 0.63 6.04 -10.31
N GLY A 47 0.91 7.32 -10.61
CA GLY A 47 1.92 8.10 -9.90
C GLY A 47 1.62 8.30 -8.42
N ILE A 48 0.36 8.56 -8.05
CA ILE A 48 -0.07 8.70 -6.64
C ILE A 48 0.18 7.41 -5.87
N ILE A 49 -0.18 6.26 -6.45
CA ILE A 49 0.02 4.95 -5.82
C ILE A 49 1.52 4.67 -5.66
N TYR A 50 2.30 4.92 -6.70
CA TYR A 50 3.75 4.73 -6.68
C TYR A 50 4.39 5.55 -5.55
N LEU A 51 4.12 6.86 -5.51
CA LEU A 51 4.68 7.76 -4.51
C LEU A 51 4.13 7.49 -3.10
N GLY A 52 2.85 7.12 -2.98
CA GLY A 52 2.20 6.81 -1.71
C GLY A 52 2.71 5.52 -1.07
N LEU A 53 2.96 4.46 -1.86
CA LEU A 53 3.48 3.19 -1.36
C LEU A 53 4.98 3.23 -1.04
N THR A 54 5.74 4.04 -1.79
CA THR A 54 7.19 4.16 -1.64
C THR A 54 7.66 4.36 -0.18
N PRO A 55 7.15 5.33 0.62
CA PRO A 55 7.62 5.53 1.99
C PRO A 55 7.32 4.32 2.88
N PHE A 56 6.19 3.63 2.70
CA PHE A 56 5.86 2.44 3.48
C PHE A 56 6.80 1.28 3.16
N VAL A 57 7.13 1.08 1.88
CA VAL A 57 8.09 0.05 1.47
C VAL A 57 9.47 0.33 2.04
N ILE A 58 9.93 1.58 1.99
CA ILE A 58 11.23 1.99 2.54
C ILE A 58 11.27 1.75 4.05
N ILE A 59 10.28 2.25 4.79
CA ILE A 59 10.20 2.08 6.25
C ILE A 59 10.11 0.60 6.62
N GLY A 60 9.27 -0.17 5.92
CA GLY A 60 9.13 -1.61 6.13
C GLY A 60 10.43 -2.37 5.90
N TYR A 61 11.17 -2.06 4.83
CA TYR A 61 12.46 -2.68 4.54
C TYR A 61 13.52 -2.34 5.61
N ILE A 62 13.63 -1.07 5.99
CA ILE A 62 14.56 -0.63 7.04
C ILE A 62 14.22 -1.31 8.37
N GLY A 63 12.94 -1.30 8.77
CA GLY A 63 12.47 -1.94 10.00
C GLY A 63 12.74 -3.45 10.01
N TYR A 64 12.52 -4.13 8.89
CA TYR A 64 12.83 -5.55 8.75
C TYR A 64 14.33 -5.83 8.91
N ARG A 65 15.19 -5.03 8.24
CA ARG A 65 16.66 -5.16 8.34
C ARG A 65 17.15 -4.90 9.76
N TRP A 66 16.61 -3.86 10.42
CA TRP A 66 16.94 -3.56 11.80
C TRP A 66 16.54 -4.72 12.72
N TRP A 67 15.33 -5.26 12.59
CA TRP A 67 14.88 -6.40 13.41
C TRP A 67 15.78 -7.63 13.24
N GLN A 68 16.17 -7.98 12.01
CA GLN A 68 17.07 -9.10 11.78
C GLN A 68 18.44 -8.90 12.42
N ASN A 69 19.01 -7.69 12.33
CA ASN A 69 20.29 -7.39 12.96
C ASN A 69 20.23 -7.51 14.49
N ASN A 70 19.13 -7.08 15.12
CA ASN A 70 18.99 -7.16 16.59
C ASN A 70 18.64 -8.56 17.10
N LYS A 71 18.02 -9.42 16.28
CA LYS A 71 17.81 -10.84 16.64
C LYS A 71 19.08 -11.68 16.66
N ILE A 72 20.14 -11.21 16.01
CA ILE A 72 21.44 -11.90 15.98
C ILE A 72 22.23 -11.59 17.27
N GLU A 73 21.82 -10.57 18.03
CA GLU A 73 22.45 -10.15 19.29
C GLU A 73 21.91 -10.91 20.53
N ASP A 74 20.92 -11.80 20.35
CA ASP A 74 20.39 -12.74 21.34
C ASP A 74 20.58 -14.20 20.87
#